data_AF-A0A5N5LZC5-F1
#
_entry.id   AF-A0A5N5LZC5-F1
#
_cell.length_a   1.000
_cell.length_b   1.000
_cell.length_c   1.000
_cell.angle_alpha   90.00
_cell.angle_beta   90.00
_cell.angle_gamma   90.00
#
_symmetry.space_group_name_H-M   'P 1'
#
loop_
_entity.id
_entity.type
_entity.pdbx_description
1 polymer ?
#
loop_
_entity_poly.entity_id
_entity_poly.type
_entity_poly.pdbx_seq_one_letter_code
_entity_poly.pdbx_strand_id
1 'polypeptide(L)'
;MGGAATQGLMTCLSCEIEILQAKNVEFKSHGSLFVRYYLSTGNNKRAQLNSREISAKADLFWNESFSLQCSGTEDSINSLKQQTVVFELRWRSTNPILGKVRGSQLLGRAEVPWKTVLESPKLEMEKWVRMVPNKGVVPDDVKPPSVQIAMRVRVPAMAEMEKTKRRNGRLKRWDDCGCCKDSGCRCEDYDIFVLVAALEAL
;
A
#
# COMPACT_ATOMS: atom_id res chain seq x y z
N MET A 1 43.83 -12.46 -3.20
CA MET A 1 42.66 -12.69 -4.06
C MET A 1 41.55 -11.76 -3.58
N GLY A 2 41.38 -10.62 -4.25
CA GLY A 2 40.37 -9.63 -3.88
C GLY A 2 39.00 -10.08 -4.36
N GLY A 3 38.05 -10.24 -3.44
CA GLY A 3 36.65 -10.45 -3.78
C GLY A 3 36.08 -9.16 -4.36
N ALA A 4 35.61 -9.23 -5.61
CA ALA A 4 34.84 -8.15 -6.21
C ALA A 4 33.52 -8.04 -5.44
N ALA A 5 33.32 -6.94 -4.71
CA ALA A 5 32.02 -6.58 -4.18
C ALA A 5 31.13 -6.25 -5.38
N THR A 6 30.20 -7.14 -5.71
CA THR A 6 29.10 -6.85 -6.65
C THR A 6 28.27 -5.73 -6.06
N GLN A 7 28.50 -4.50 -6.51
CA GLN A 7 27.59 -3.38 -6.24
C GLN A 7 26.27 -3.68 -6.96
N GLY A 8 25.32 -4.29 -6.24
CA GLY A 8 24.01 -4.59 -6.77
C GLY A 8 23.29 -3.31 -7.18
N LEU A 9 22.77 -3.28 -8.41
CA LEU A 9 21.99 -2.15 -8.92
C LEU A 9 20.74 -1.97 -8.05
N MET A 10 20.62 -0.81 -7.41
CA MET A 10 19.42 -0.46 -6.62
C MET A 10 18.34 0.09 -7.55
N THR A 11 17.15 -0.49 -7.45
CA THR A 11 15.97 -0.11 -8.24
C THR A 11 14.90 0.46 -7.32
N CYS A 12 14.05 1.34 -7.88
CA CYS A 12 13.02 2.04 -7.13
C CYS A 12 11.66 1.92 -7.83
N LEU A 13 10.63 1.66 -7.03
CA LEU A 13 9.24 1.62 -7.44
C LEU A 13 8.46 2.65 -6.63
N SER A 14 7.91 3.65 -7.31
CA SER A 14 6.95 4.57 -6.69
C SER A 14 5.53 4.07 -6.95
N CYS A 15 4.69 4.11 -5.94
CA CYS A 15 3.29 3.77 -6.07
C CYS A 15 2.41 4.64 -5.18
N GLU A 16 1.16 4.76 -5.57
CA GLU A 16 0.13 5.52 -4.89
C GLU A 16 -1.05 4.57 -4.67
N ILE A 17 -1.54 4.49 -3.44
CA ILE A 17 -2.70 3.68 -3.07
C ILE A 17 -3.74 4.61 -2.48
N GLU A 18 -4.96 4.56 -3.01
CA GLU A 18 -6.08 5.34 -2.52
C GLU A 18 -7.15 4.42 -1.95
N ILE A 19 -7.65 4.78 -0.77
CA ILE A 19 -8.82 4.18 -0.14
C ILE A 19 -9.96 5.18 -0.31
N LEU A 20 -10.93 4.85 -1.16
CA LEU A 20 -11.98 5.80 -1.54
C LEU A 20 -13.20 5.64 -0.63
N GLN A 21 -13.86 4.48 -0.68
CA GLN A 21 -15.11 4.26 0.06
C GLN A 21 -15.42 2.78 0.30
N ALA A 22 -16.39 2.49 1.15
CA ALA A 22 -16.93 1.15 1.37
C ALA A 22 -18.43 1.08 1.13
N LYS A 23 -18.93 -0.12 0.83
CA LYS A 23 -20.36 -0.42 0.73
C LYS A 23 -20.68 -1.81 1.27
N ASN A 24 -21.97 -2.05 1.49
CA ASN A 24 -22.50 -3.29 2.06
C ASN A 24 -21.89 -3.60 3.44
N VAL A 25 -21.81 -2.57 4.30
CA VAL A 25 -21.27 -2.71 5.65
C VAL A 25 -22.35 -2.31 6.64
N GLU A 26 -22.81 -3.25 7.45
CA GLU A 26 -23.90 -3.05 8.41
C GLU A 26 -23.38 -3.18 9.85
N PHE A 27 -23.72 -2.21 10.71
CA PHE A 27 -23.39 -2.26 12.13
C PHE A 27 -24.58 -1.91 13.00
N LYS A 28 -24.76 -2.71 14.05
CA LYS A 28 -25.77 -2.48 15.08
C LYS A 28 -25.28 -1.55 16.20
N SER A 29 -23.98 -1.30 16.28
CA SER A 29 -23.34 -0.59 17.40
C SER A 29 -22.50 0.60 16.94
N HIS A 30 -22.38 1.60 17.83
CA HIS A 30 -21.49 2.75 17.63
C HIS A 30 -20.02 2.30 17.54
N GLY A 31 -19.31 2.83 16.56
CA GLY A 31 -17.90 2.55 16.35
C GLY A 31 -17.34 3.26 15.13
N SER A 32 -16.04 3.05 14.90
CA SER A 32 -15.32 3.55 13.76
C SER A 32 -14.89 2.43 12.82
N LEU A 33 -14.70 2.79 11.55
CA LEU A 33 -14.18 1.94 10.49
C LEU A 33 -12.84 2.46 10.02
N PHE A 34 -11.93 1.54 9.69
CA PHE A 34 -10.71 1.88 8.98
C PHE A 34 -10.29 0.71 8.09
N VAL A 35 -9.55 1.04 7.04
CA VAL A 35 -8.88 0.07 6.20
C VAL A 35 -7.44 -0.04 6.67
N ARG A 36 -7.02 -1.25 6.98
CA ARG A 36 -5.63 -1.59 7.18
C ARG A 36 -5.13 -2.29 5.94
N TYR A 37 -3.95 -1.94 5.46
CA TYR A 37 -3.34 -2.69 4.37
C TYR A 37 -1.89 -3.05 4.66
N TYR A 38 -1.46 -4.11 3.98
CA TYR A 38 -0.15 -4.70 4.15
C TYR A 38 0.59 -4.80 2.82
N LEU A 39 1.87 -4.41 2.86
CA LEU A 39 2.80 -4.49 1.76
C LEU A 39 3.94 -5.42 2.14
N SER A 40 4.31 -6.35 1.26
CA SER A 40 5.50 -7.17 1.48
C SER A 40 6.75 -6.28 1.45
N THR A 41 7.63 -6.47 2.43
CA THR A 41 8.94 -5.79 2.51
C THR A 41 10.09 -6.78 2.33
N GLY A 42 9.83 -7.91 1.66
CA GLY A 42 10.79 -9.02 1.56
C GLY A 42 10.91 -9.83 2.85
N ASN A 43 11.55 -11.00 2.78
CA ASN A 43 11.89 -11.85 3.93
C ASN A 43 10.72 -12.15 4.89
N ASN A 44 9.53 -12.44 4.35
CA ASN A 44 8.29 -12.68 5.10
C ASN A 44 7.83 -11.53 6.01
N LYS A 45 8.47 -10.36 5.91
CA LYS A 45 8.07 -9.15 6.63
C LYS A 45 7.05 -8.37 5.81
N ARG A 46 6.21 -7.61 6.51
CA ARG A 46 5.18 -6.77 5.90
C ARG A 46 5.14 -5.43 6.62
N ALA A 47 5.07 -4.34 5.85
CA ALA A 47 4.68 -3.05 6.39
C ALA A 47 3.17 -3.00 6.54
N GLN A 48 2.70 -2.39 7.62
CA GLN A 48 1.30 -2.21 7.92
C GLN A 48 0.98 -0.71 7.91
N LEU A 49 -0.03 -0.33 7.14
CA LEU A 49 -0.53 1.03 7.04
C LEU A 49 -2.02 1.03 7.37
N ASN A 50 -2.50 2.07 8.04
CA ASN A 50 -3.91 2.23 8.37
C ASN A 50 -4.42 3.55 7.79
N SER A 51 -5.63 3.53 7.24
CA SER A 51 -6.41 4.73 6.94
C SER A 51 -6.84 5.45 8.23
N ARG A 52 -7.32 6.68 8.08
CA ARG A 52 -8.08 7.36 9.12
C ARG A 52 -9.29 6.52 9.53
N GLU A 53 -9.69 6.69 10.78
CA GLU A 53 -10.92 6.11 11.30
C GLU A 53 -12.11 7.00 10.93
N ILE A 54 -13.13 6.43 10.30
CA ILE A 54 -14.38 7.12 9.94
C ILE A 54 -15.55 6.56 10.75
N SER A 55 -16.60 7.34 10.95
CA SER A 55 -17.80 6.88 11.68
C SER A 55 -18.52 5.78 10.90
N ALA A 56 -18.85 4.68 11.56
CA ALA A 56 -19.61 3.57 10.96
C ALA A 56 -21.09 3.91 10.67
N LYS A 57 -21.56 5.11 11.07
CA LYS A 57 -22.93 5.60 10.85
C LYS A 57 -23.06 6.68 9.77
N ALA A 58 -21.92 7.20 9.30
CA ALA A 58 -21.89 8.26 8.31
C ALA A 58 -21.66 7.66 6.92
N ASP A 59 -21.54 8.54 5.93
CA ASP A 59 -21.10 8.14 4.59
C ASP A 59 -19.73 7.45 4.68
N LEU A 60 -19.61 6.28 4.06
CA LEU A 60 -18.46 5.39 4.21
C LEU A 60 -17.30 5.77 3.29
N PHE A 61 -16.88 7.05 3.30
CA PHE A 61 -15.81 7.58 2.47
C PHE A 61 -14.55 7.86 3.29
N TRP A 62 -13.41 7.41 2.78
CA TRP A 62 -12.08 7.79 3.27
C TRP A 62 -11.45 8.87 2.42
N ASN A 63 -11.51 8.74 1.09
CA ASN A 63 -10.82 9.63 0.13
C ASN A 63 -9.38 9.95 0.56
N GLU A 64 -8.64 8.90 0.91
CA GLU A 64 -7.31 9.01 1.51
C GLU A 64 -6.28 8.35 0.62
N SER A 65 -5.17 9.04 0.36
CA SER A 65 -4.10 8.58 -0.52
C SER A 65 -2.80 8.38 0.25
N PHE A 66 -2.06 7.36 -0.19
CA PHE A 66 -0.77 6.98 0.36
C PHE A 66 0.25 6.95 -0.77
N SER A 67 1.22 7.86 -0.70
CA SER A 67 2.37 7.86 -1.61
C SER A 67 3.49 7.03 -1.00
N LEU A 68 3.92 6.01 -1.73
CA LEU A 68 4.86 5.00 -1.28
C LEU A 68 6.06 4.92 -2.22
N GLN A 69 7.25 4.87 -1.64
CA GLN A 69 8.49 4.62 -2.37
C GLN A 69 9.12 3.33 -1.84
N CYS A 70 9.32 2.36 -2.73
CA CYS A 70 9.97 1.09 -2.44
C CYS A 70 11.34 1.07 -3.12
N SER A 71 12.42 0.86 -2.36
CA SER A 71 13.77 0.69 -2.90
C SER A 71 14.35 -0.67 -2.52
N GLY A 72 15.12 -1.29 -3.43
CA GLY A 72 15.81 -2.57 -3.21
C GLY A 72 16.59 -3.03 -4.44
N THR A 73 17.19 -4.23 -4.39
CA THR A 73 17.81 -4.84 -5.58
C THR A 73 16.79 -5.07 -6.69
N GLU A 74 17.23 -5.26 -7.93
CA GLU A 74 16.33 -5.58 -9.05
C GLU A 74 15.52 -6.86 -8.78
N ASP A 75 16.16 -7.92 -8.28
CA ASP A 75 15.51 -9.18 -7.91
C ASP A 75 14.46 -8.99 -6.83
N SER A 76 14.80 -8.18 -5.83
CA SER A 76 13.88 -7.73 -4.80
C SER A 76 12.67 -7.03 -5.45
N ILE A 77 12.85 -5.96 -6.21
CA ILE A 77 11.71 -5.24 -6.80
C ILE A 77 10.89 -6.13 -7.74
N ASN A 78 11.52 -7.07 -8.46
CA ASN A 78 10.81 -8.05 -9.26
C ASN A 78 10.00 -9.05 -8.42
N SER A 79 10.52 -9.48 -7.27
CA SER A 79 9.79 -10.28 -6.29
C SER A 79 8.55 -9.54 -5.76
N LEU A 80 8.69 -8.26 -5.40
CA LEU A 80 7.56 -7.41 -4.95
C LEU A 80 6.43 -7.38 -5.99
N LYS A 81 6.75 -7.24 -7.28
CA LYS A 81 5.77 -7.21 -8.38
C LYS A 81 4.95 -8.50 -8.51
N GLN A 82 5.46 -9.63 -8.00
CA GLN A 82 4.74 -10.91 -7.96
C GLN A 82 3.88 -11.09 -6.70
N GLN A 83 3.99 -10.20 -5.72
CA GLN A 83 3.25 -10.27 -4.46
C GLN A 83 1.84 -9.65 -4.58
N THR A 84 1.11 -9.72 -3.46
CA THR A 84 -0.21 -9.10 -3.28
C THR A 84 -0.15 -7.98 -2.24
N VAL A 85 -0.92 -6.92 -2.48
CA VAL A 85 -1.34 -6.00 -1.43
C VAL A 85 -2.56 -6.60 -0.72
N VAL A 86 -2.49 -6.69 0.60
CA VAL A 86 -3.59 -7.23 1.41
C VAL A 86 -4.33 -6.08 2.06
N PHE A 87 -5.64 -6.02 1.90
CA PHE A 87 -6.52 -5.06 2.54
C PHE A 87 -7.39 -5.76 3.58
N GLU A 88 -7.57 -5.13 4.73
CA GLU A 88 -8.46 -5.54 5.81
C GLU A 88 -9.40 -4.39 6.12
N LEU A 89 -10.71 -4.64 6.04
CA LEU A 89 -11.70 -3.73 6.58
C LEU A 89 -11.91 -4.05 8.05
N ARG A 90 -11.71 -3.06 8.93
CA ARG A 90 -11.73 -3.23 10.38
C ARG A 90 -12.71 -2.29 11.04
N TRP A 91 -13.34 -2.78 12.10
CA TRP A 91 -14.23 -2.01 12.96
C TRP A 91 -13.66 -1.90 14.37
N ARG A 92 -13.79 -0.73 15.00
CA ARG A 92 -13.41 -0.51 16.39
C ARG A 92 -14.60 0.03 17.17
N SER A 93 -14.91 -0.61 18.29
CA SER A 93 -15.89 -0.08 19.25
C SER A 93 -15.35 1.20 19.87
N THR A 94 -16.18 2.26 19.88
CA THR A 94 -15.91 3.48 20.66
C THR A 94 -16.33 3.33 22.12
N ASN A 95 -17.13 2.30 22.43
CA ASN A 95 -17.58 2.04 23.79
C ASN A 95 -16.51 1.24 24.56
N PRO A 96 -15.95 1.78 25.65
CA PRO A 96 -15.05 1.03 26.51
C PRO A 96 -15.83 -0.09 27.21
N ILE A 97 -15.30 -1.32 27.21
CA ILE A 97 -15.87 -2.43 27.98
C ILE A 97 -14.94 -2.63 29.18
N LEU A 98 -15.44 -2.42 30.40
CA LEU A 98 -14.69 -2.56 31.65
C LEU A 98 -13.38 -1.73 31.68
N GLY A 99 -13.42 -0.50 31.19
CA GLY A 99 -12.28 0.44 31.23
C GLY A 99 -11.15 0.14 30.23
N LYS A 100 -11.26 -0.91 29.41
CA LYS A 100 -10.30 -1.23 28.34
C LYS A 100 -10.95 -1.07 26.97
N VAL A 101 -10.28 -0.35 26.08
CA VAL A 101 -10.66 -0.30 24.66
C VAL A 101 -10.33 -1.66 24.06
N ARG A 102 -11.35 -2.39 23.61
CA ARG A 102 -11.16 -3.65 22.88
C ARG A 102 -10.41 -3.37 21.57
N GLY A 103 -9.50 -4.27 21.19
CA GLY A 103 -8.87 -4.22 19.87
C GLY A 103 -9.90 -4.24 18.74
N SER A 104 -9.52 -3.72 17.57
CA SER A 104 -10.38 -3.72 16.38
C SER A 104 -10.76 -5.13 15.92
N GLN A 105 -11.99 -5.30 15.43
CA GLN A 105 -12.51 -6.50 14.80
C GLN A 105 -12.25 -6.48 13.29
N LEU A 106 -11.76 -7.58 12.75
CA LEU A 106 -11.67 -7.79 11.30
C LEU A 106 -13.06 -8.14 10.75
N LEU A 107 -13.50 -7.40 9.74
CA LEU A 107 -14.79 -7.64 9.06
C LEU A 107 -14.62 -8.44 7.78
N GLY A 108 -13.54 -8.17 7.06
CA GLY A 108 -13.19 -8.94 5.90
C GLY A 108 -11.84 -8.54 5.32
N ARG A 109 -11.34 -9.39 4.45
CA ARG A 109 -10.01 -9.31 3.86
C ARG A 109 -10.10 -9.44 2.35
N ALA A 110 -9.31 -8.65 1.63
CA ALA A 110 -9.14 -8.76 0.19
C ALA A 110 -7.65 -8.78 -0.15
N GLU A 111 -7.29 -9.51 -1.19
CA GLU A 111 -5.92 -9.55 -1.72
C GLU A 111 -5.95 -9.03 -3.16
N VAL A 112 -5.03 -8.13 -3.48
CA VAL A 112 -4.89 -7.53 -4.81
C VAL A 112 -3.47 -7.78 -5.29
N PRO A 113 -3.27 -8.63 -6.31
CA PRO A 113 -1.96 -8.82 -6.90
C PRO A 113 -1.42 -7.51 -7.50
N TRP A 114 -0.14 -7.20 -7.26
CA TRP A 114 0.54 -6.07 -7.89
C TRP A 114 0.45 -6.12 -9.41
N LYS A 115 0.51 -7.32 -9.98
CA LYS A 115 0.30 -7.59 -11.39
C LYS A 115 -0.97 -6.91 -11.97
N THR A 116 -2.04 -6.80 -11.17
CA THR A 116 -3.29 -6.16 -11.61
C THR A 116 -3.12 -4.69 -12.00
N VAL A 117 -2.26 -3.94 -11.29
CA VAL A 117 -1.96 -2.53 -11.63
C VAL A 117 -0.80 -2.43 -12.62
N LEU A 118 0.14 -3.37 -12.60
CA LEU A 118 1.28 -3.35 -13.52
C LEU A 118 0.90 -3.70 -14.96
N GLU A 119 -0.18 -4.45 -15.16
CA GLU A 119 -0.69 -4.82 -16.47
C GLU A 119 -1.84 -3.93 -16.96
N SER A 120 -2.29 -2.98 -16.13
CA SER A 120 -3.38 -2.09 -16.51
C SER A 120 -2.88 -0.93 -17.39
N PRO A 121 -3.76 -0.34 -18.23
CA PRO A 121 -3.43 0.85 -18.99
C PRO A 121 -2.92 1.97 -18.07
N LYS A 122 -1.84 2.65 -18.50
CA LYS A 122 -1.20 3.74 -17.75
C LYS A 122 -0.66 3.34 -16.36
N LEU A 123 -0.59 2.04 -16.05
CA LEU A 123 -0.19 1.52 -14.73
C LEU A 123 -1.10 2.03 -13.60
N GLU A 124 -2.38 2.18 -13.90
CA GLU A 124 -3.40 2.72 -13.00
C GLU A 124 -4.62 1.80 -12.96
N MET A 125 -5.20 1.61 -11.79
CA MET A 125 -6.45 0.86 -11.64
C MET A 125 -7.31 1.47 -10.56
N GLU A 126 -8.63 1.36 -10.74
CA GLU A 126 -9.62 1.68 -9.73
C GLU A 126 -10.68 0.58 -9.75
N LYS A 127 -10.95 -0.04 -8.60
CA LYS A 127 -11.94 -1.11 -8.52
C LYS A 127 -12.55 -1.28 -7.15
N TRP A 128 -13.75 -1.84 -7.15
CA TRP A 128 -14.35 -2.42 -5.94
C TRP A 128 -13.72 -3.78 -5.64
N VAL A 129 -13.04 -3.90 -4.50
CA VAL A 129 -12.56 -5.17 -3.97
C VAL A 129 -13.59 -5.75 -3.00
N ARG A 130 -14.07 -6.96 -3.32
CA ARG A 130 -14.96 -7.72 -2.45
C ARG A 130 -14.15 -8.27 -1.27
N MET A 131 -14.62 -8.01 -0.05
CA MET A 131 -13.99 -8.48 1.18
C MET A 131 -14.52 -9.87 1.54
N VAL A 132 -13.62 -10.81 1.77
CA VAL A 132 -13.93 -12.14 2.27
C VAL A 132 -14.02 -12.08 3.80
N PRO A 133 -15.16 -12.43 4.42
CA PRO A 133 -15.31 -12.41 5.87
C PRO A 133 -14.43 -13.45 6.57
N ASN A 134 -14.00 -13.15 7.79
CA ASN A 134 -13.12 -14.04 8.57
C ASN A 134 -13.88 -15.18 9.30
N LYS A 135 -15.19 -15.05 9.51
CA LYS A 135 -16.02 -16.06 10.19
C LYS A 135 -17.42 -16.13 9.56
N GLY A 136 -17.83 -17.33 9.16
CA GLY A 136 -19.19 -17.66 8.74
C GLY A 136 -19.44 -17.56 7.23
N VAL A 137 -20.30 -18.46 6.75
CA VAL A 137 -21.01 -18.30 5.47
C VAL A 137 -21.88 -17.07 5.62
N VAL A 138 -21.66 -16.06 4.77
CA VAL A 138 -22.62 -14.96 4.66
C VAL A 138 -23.91 -15.61 4.15
N PRO A 139 -25.06 -15.43 4.82
CA PRO A 139 -26.33 -15.88 4.28
C PRO A 139 -26.44 -15.43 2.82
N ASP A 140 -26.93 -16.30 1.92
CA ASP A 140 -26.90 -16.05 0.47
C ASP A 140 -27.53 -14.69 0.07
N ASP A 141 -28.40 -14.16 0.92
CA ASP A 141 -29.12 -12.89 0.71
C ASP A 141 -28.34 -11.63 1.12
N VAL A 142 -27.18 -11.75 1.79
CA VAL A 142 -26.41 -10.60 2.27
C VAL A 142 -25.17 -10.39 1.39
N LYS A 143 -25.07 -9.23 0.74
CA LYS A 143 -23.88 -8.90 -0.06
C LYS A 143 -22.67 -8.69 0.85
N PRO A 144 -21.51 -9.30 0.55
CA PRO A 144 -20.31 -9.10 1.34
C PRO A 144 -19.83 -7.63 1.27
N PRO A 145 -19.14 -7.14 2.32
CA PRO A 145 -18.53 -5.82 2.32
C PRO A 145 -17.60 -5.65 1.12
N SER A 146 -17.55 -4.44 0.57
CA SER A 146 -16.61 -4.11 -0.51
C SER A 146 -15.98 -2.75 -0.25
N VAL A 147 -14.72 -2.59 -0.60
CA VAL A 147 -14.00 -1.30 -0.55
C VAL A 147 -13.60 -0.93 -1.96
N GLN A 148 -13.77 0.33 -2.34
CA GLN A 148 -13.24 0.88 -3.58
C GLN A 148 -11.82 1.36 -3.31
N ILE A 149 -10.88 0.86 -4.10
CA ILE A 149 -9.47 1.25 -4.04
C ILE A 149 -9.04 1.78 -5.40
N ALA A 150 -8.06 2.68 -5.39
CA ALA A 150 -7.26 2.99 -6.56
C ALA A 150 -5.79 2.66 -6.29
N MET A 151 -5.08 2.23 -7.32
CA MET A 151 -3.63 2.00 -7.26
C MET A 151 -3.00 2.55 -8.53
N ARG A 152 -1.86 3.23 -8.36
CA ARG A 152 -1.08 3.79 -9.45
C ARG A 152 0.39 3.49 -9.23
N VAL A 153 1.07 3.01 -10.26
CA VAL A 153 2.51 2.75 -10.22
C VAL A 153 3.24 3.73 -11.14
N ARG A 154 4.27 4.39 -10.60
CA ARG A 154 5.17 5.24 -11.37
C ARG A 154 6.53 4.56 -11.46
N VAL A 155 6.84 4.04 -12.64
CA VAL A 155 8.18 3.50 -12.94
C VAL A 155 9.09 4.68 -13.32
N PRO A 156 10.35 4.74 -12.84
CA PRO A 156 11.26 5.86 -13.12
C PRO A 156 11.38 6.21 -14.61
N ALA A 157 11.31 5.22 -15.52
CA ALA A 157 11.35 5.45 -16.97
C ALA A 157 10.15 6.26 -17.51
N MET A 158 8.96 6.16 -16.89
CA MET A 158 7.78 6.93 -17.27
C MET A 158 7.77 8.33 -16.66
N ALA A 159 8.37 8.50 -15.47
CA ALA A 159 8.54 9.81 -14.84
C ALA A 159 9.46 10.73 -15.67
N GLU A 160 10.43 10.16 -16.38
CA GLU A 160 11.27 10.87 -17.35
C GLU A 160 10.43 11.38 -18.54
N MET A 161 9.62 10.54 -19.19
CA MET A 161 8.80 10.98 -20.33
C MET A 161 7.78 12.07 -19.98
N GLU A 162 7.17 12.00 -18.81
CA GLU A 162 6.18 13.00 -18.36
C GLU A 162 6.87 14.33 -17.97
N LYS A 163 8.10 14.27 -17.44
CA LYS A 163 8.92 15.45 -17.12
C LYS A 163 9.57 16.08 -18.35
N THR A 164 9.87 15.30 -19.40
CA THR A 164 10.49 15.80 -20.63
C THR A 164 9.55 16.74 -21.38
N LYS A 165 8.22 16.53 -21.30
CA LYS A 165 7.22 17.46 -21.87
C LYS A 165 7.13 18.81 -21.16
N ARG A 166 7.64 18.94 -19.93
CA ARG A 166 7.52 20.16 -19.10
C ARG A 166 8.84 20.90 -18.87
N ARG A 167 10.00 20.35 -19.27
CA ARG A 167 11.33 20.91 -18.96
C ARG A 167 12.23 21.02 -20.19
N ASN A 168 11.79 21.70 -21.23
CA ASN A 168 12.75 22.36 -22.12
C ASN A 168 13.30 23.59 -21.40
N GLY A 169 14.38 23.40 -20.64
CA GLY A 169 15.12 24.50 -20.01
C GLY A 169 15.64 24.23 -18.61
N ARG A 170 16.47 23.20 -18.41
CA ARG A 170 17.65 23.16 -17.50
C ARG A 170 18.01 21.71 -17.20
N LEU A 171 18.99 21.24 -17.96
CA LEU A 171 19.82 20.09 -17.67
C LEU A 171 20.49 20.26 -16.29
N LYS A 172 20.13 19.42 -15.31
CA LYS A 172 20.99 19.04 -14.20
C LYS A 172 20.68 17.60 -13.75
N ARG A 173 21.52 16.68 -14.25
CA ARG A 173 22.10 15.50 -13.59
C ARG A 173 21.34 14.97 -12.37
N TRP A 174 20.60 13.89 -12.57
CA TRP A 174 19.91 13.14 -11.51
C TRP A 174 20.81 12.01 -11.00
N ASP A 175 21.73 12.35 -10.09
CA ASP A 175 22.50 11.39 -9.28
C ASP A 175 22.05 11.51 -7.81
N ASP A 176 20.79 11.20 -7.51
CA ASP A 176 20.32 11.18 -6.11
C ASP A 176 19.08 10.30 -5.92
N CYS A 177 19.29 8.98 -5.96
CA CYS A 177 18.57 8.11 -5.04
C CYS A 177 19.11 8.48 -3.65
N GLY A 178 18.29 9.05 -2.77
CA GLY A 178 18.69 9.60 -1.47
C GLY A 178 19.09 8.56 -0.43
N CYS A 179 19.92 7.59 -0.81
CA CYS A 179 20.57 6.63 0.07
C CYS A 179 22.00 6.47 -0.44
N CYS A 180 22.97 6.77 0.43
CA CYS A 180 24.42 6.67 0.22
C CYS A 180 25.08 7.89 -0.44
N LYS A 181 25.36 8.94 0.35
CA LYS A 181 26.50 9.81 0.01
C LYS A 181 27.64 9.79 1.01
N ASP A 182 27.41 9.57 2.31
CA ASP A 182 28.53 9.47 3.24
C ASP A 182 28.21 8.54 4.42
N SER A 183 29.24 7.81 4.86
CA SER A 183 29.31 6.87 6.00
C SER A 183 28.84 5.42 5.75
N GLY A 184 29.81 4.55 5.45
CA GLY A 184 29.98 3.25 6.12
C GLY A 184 28.80 2.28 6.20
N CYS A 185 27.85 2.33 5.28
CA CYS A 185 26.74 1.37 5.28
C CYS A 185 27.27 0.01 4.84
N ARG A 186 27.57 -0.87 5.80
CA ARG A 186 27.70 -2.30 5.54
C ARG A 186 26.30 -2.81 5.21
N CYS A 187 25.97 -2.84 3.93
CA CYS A 187 24.88 -3.65 3.42
C CYS A 187 25.30 -5.11 3.60
N GLU A 188 25.10 -5.66 4.79
CA GLU A 188 25.07 -7.11 4.94
C GLU A 188 23.91 -7.63 4.08
N ASP A 189 24.15 -8.73 3.35
CA ASP A 189 23.27 -9.38 2.35
C ASP A 189 21.90 -9.79 2.93
N TYR A 190 21.05 -8.81 3.22
CA TYR A 190 19.66 -9.02 3.57
C TYR A 190 18.81 -8.23 2.56
N ASP A 191 18.03 -8.96 1.76
CA ASP A 191 17.00 -8.43 0.85
C ASP A 191 15.91 -7.68 1.64
N ILE A 192 16.22 -6.49 2.12
CA ILE A 192 15.34 -5.62 2.89
C ILE A 192 15.01 -4.41 2.01
N PHE A 193 13.72 -4.21 1.77
CA PHE A 193 13.25 -3.00 1.11
C PHE A 193 12.98 -1.92 2.14
N VAL A 194 13.35 -0.69 1.81
CA VAL A 194 12.91 0.48 2.57
C VAL A 194 11.60 0.97 1.97
N LEU A 195 10.56 1.06 2.80
CA LEU A 195 9.29 1.70 2.46
C LEU A 195 9.22 3.06 3.12
N VAL A 196 9.16 4.11 2.30
CA VAL A 196 8.84 5.46 2.77
C VAL A 196 7.39 5.75 2.38
N ALA A 197 6.57 6.13 3.36
CA ALA A 197 5.17 6.49 3.16
C ALA A 197 4.94 7.96 3.51
N ALA A 198 4.31 8.71 2.60
CA ALA A 198 3.73 10.02 2.86
C ALA A 198 2.20 9.91 2.81
N LEU A 199 1.53 10.52 3.78
CA LEU A 199 0.08 10.50 3.94
C LEU A 199 -0.50 11.87 3.56
N GLU A 200 -1.45 11.89 2.62
CA GLU A 200 -2.26 13.06 2.33
C GLU A 200 -3.74 12.71 2.55
N ALA A 201 -4.42 13.50 3.37
CA ALA A 201 -5.86 13.40 3.58
C ALA A 201 -6.52 14.60 2.90
N LEU A 202 -7.50 14.32 2.02
CA LEU A 202 -8.38 15.33 1.44
C LEU A 202 -9.58 15.61 2.38
#